data_AF-A0A3Q0H120-F1
#
_entry.id   AF-A0A3Q0H120-F1
#
_cell.length_a   1.000
_cell.length_b   1.000
_cell.length_c   1.000
_cell.angle_alpha   90.00
_cell.angle_beta   90.00
_cell.angle_gamma   90.00
#
_symmetry.space_group_name_H-M   'P 1'
#
loop_
_entity.id
_entity.type
_entity.pdbx_description
1 polymer ?
#
loop_
_entity_poly.entity_id
_entity_poly.type
_entity_poly.pdbx_seq_one_letter_code
_entity_poly.pdbx_strand_id
1 'polypeptide(L)'
;MLSLSSLGGLLYKERWCLGCLIMDMEEEDEAIREKAQSLIETVIRGVKEQLEALQKKEREADYVIGNIQWIACKDFTVERGRQQIEEYISQTWEFHESWLHWSDFLKEEQLKYSQRYHYRVRWSIPTCRKPIPQATACIYFIVEISNIKPPNLPIEVFFILESNRLIHRPGRCRFREKWLKDIIESKMILMESITF
;
A
#
# COMPACT_ATOMS: atom_id res chain seq x y z
N MET A 1 68.60 54.80 25.41
CA MET A 1 67.88 54.07 26.47
C MET A 1 66.49 53.79 25.92
N LEU A 2 66.26 52.58 25.39
CA LEU A 2 64.99 52.23 24.72
C LEU A 2 63.89 52.07 25.78
N SER A 3 62.79 52.78 25.56
CA SER A 3 61.63 52.82 26.47
C SER A 3 61.00 51.43 26.64
N LEU A 4 60.87 50.99 27.89
CA LEU A 4 60.18 49.75 28.31
C LEU A 4 58.67 49.73 27.98
N SER A 5 58.10 50.79 27.41
CA SER A 5 56.67 50.87 27.05
C SER A 5 56.29 50.15 25.75
N SER A 6 57.26 49.76 24.90
CA SER A 6 56.96 49.13 23.61
C SER A 6 56.73 47.60 23.69
N LEU A 7 57.29 46.94 24.71
CA LEU A 7 57.21 45.48 24.87
C LEU A 7 55.85 45.00 25.42
N GLY A 8 55.15 45.83 26.21
CA GLY A 8 53.84 45.48 26.79
C GLY A 8 52.68 45.48 25.77
N GLY A 9 52.74 46.35 24.75
CA GLY A 9 51.71 46.46 23.72
C GLY A 9 51.74 45.33 22.68
N LEU A 10 52.92 44.82 22.36
CA LEU A 10 53.09 43.67 21.44
C LEU A 10 52.57 42.37 22.06
N LEU A 11 52.87 42.11 23.33
CA LEU A 11 52.36 40.95 24.07
C LEU A 11 50.83 40.96 24.26
N TYR A 12 50.23 42.14 24.47
CA TYR A 12 48.76 42.24 24.56
C TYR A 12 48.08 42.04 23.20
N LYS A 13 48.67 42.57 22.11
CA LYS A 13 48.11 42.45 20.76
C LYS A 13 48.19 41.01 20.23
N GLU A 14 49.29 40.31 20.48
CA GLU A 14 49.42 38.89 20.12
C GLU A 14 48.45 38.01 20.91
N ARG A 15 48.26 38.27 22.21
CA ARG A 15 47.35 37.50 23.06
C ARG A 15 45.87 37.69 22.71
N TRP A 16 45.48 38.89 22.26
CA TRP A 16 44.14 39.16 21.73
C TRP A 16 43.92 38.52 20.35
N CYS A 17 44.92 38.54 19.45
CA CYS A 17 44.83 37.84 18.17
C CYS A 17 44.77 36.31 18.34
N LEU A 18 45.56 35.73 19.26
CA LEU A 18 45.49 34.32 19.61
C LEU A 18 44.14 33.94 20.24
N GLY A 19 43.56 34.81 21.07
CA GLY A 19 42.21 34.60 21.64
C GLY A 19 41.11 34.61 20.57
N CYS A 20 41.13 35.56 19.63
CA CYS A 20 40.21 35.56 18.48
C CYS A 20 40.38 34.33 17.59
N LEU A 21 41.63 33.96 17.26
CA LEU A 21 41.92 32.76 16.46
C LEU A 21 41.43 31.46 17.12
N ILE A 22 41.54 31.36 18.45
CA ILE A 22 41.04 30.20 19.20
C ILE A 22 39.51 30.16 19.20
N MET A 23 38.85 31.32 19.38
CA MET A 23 37.39 31.41 19.30
C MET A 23 36.84 31.08 17.91
N ASP A 24 37.49 31.56 16.84
CA ASP A 24 37.10 31.29 15.45
C ASP A 24 37.28 29.79 15.10
N MET A 25 38.33 29.14 15.61
CA MET A 25 38.52 27.69 15.42
C MET A 25 37.52 26.83 16.22
N GLU A 26 37.16 27.23 17.44
CA GLU A 26 36.14 26.53 18.24
C GLU A 26 34.74 26.65 17.59
N GLU A 27 34.40 27.79 16.98
CA GLU A 27 33.16 27.98 16.22
C GLU A 27 33.11 27.10 14.95
N GLU A 28 34.24 26.97 14.24
CA GLU A 28 34.36 26.06 13.10
C GLU A 28 34.21 24.59 13.53
N ASP A 29 34.83 24.18 14.65
CA ASP A 29 34.71 22.83 15.20
C ASP A 29 33.28 22.52 15.68
N GLU A 30 32.59 23.47 16.30
CA GLU A 30 31.18 23.35 16.70
C GLU A 30 30.28 23.19 15.46
N ALA A 31 30.49 23.99 14.42
CA ALA A 31 29.75 23.90 13.16
C ALA A 31 30.02 22.58 12.40
N ILE A 32 31.24 22.05 12.47
CA ILE A 32 31.59 20.73 11.93
C ILE A 32 30.86 19.63 12.73
N ARG A 33 30.78 19.75 14.06
CA ARG A 33 30.07 18.79 14.92
C ARG A 33 28.57 18.78 14.67
N GLU A 34 27.92 19.95 14.55
CA GLU A 34 26.49 20.03 14.23
C GLU A 34 26.18 19.41 12.86
N LYS A 35 27.00 19.71 11.84
CA LYS A 35 26.85 19.09 10.51
C LYS A 35 27.05 17.58 10.59
N ALA A 36 28.03 17.10 11.34
CA ALA A 36 28.26 15.68 11.54
C ALA A 36 27.06 14.99 12.22
N GLN A 37 26.48 15.60 13.25
CA GLN A 37 25.29 15.09 13.93
C GLN A 37 24.08 15.03 12.98
N SER A 38 23.80 16.10 12.24
CA SER A 38 22.73 16.15 11.23
C SER A 38 22.88 15.06 10.15
N LEU A 39 24.10 14.83 9.68
CA LEU A 39 24.40 13.77 8.71
C LEU A 39 24.14 12.39 9.32
N ILE A 40 24.60 12.15 10.55
CA ILE A 40 24.39 10.89 11.26
C ILE A 40 22.90 10.61 11.46
N GLU A 41 22.12 11.59 11.92
CA GLU A 41 20.67 11.44 12.11
C GLU A 41 19.95 11.12 10.79
N THR A 42 20.33 11.80 9.71
CA THR A 42 19.75 11.56 8.39
C THR A 42 20.06 10.15 7.89
N VAL A 43 21.30 9.68 8.07
CA VAL A 43 21.71 8.32 7.69
C VAL A 43 20.99 7.28 8.56
N ILE A 44 20.92 7.47 9.88
CA ILE A 44 20.21 6.54 10.78
C ILE A 44 18.74 6.44 10.41
N ARG A 45 18.07 7.57 10.12
CA ARG A 45 16.68 7.58 9.67
C ARG A 45 16.51 6.81 8.36
N GLY A 46 17.37 7.06 7.37
CA GLY A 46 17.31 6.34 6.08
C GLY A 46 17.52 4.83 6.24
N VAL A 47 18.45 4.40 7.09
CA VAL A 47 18.68 2.98 7.38
C VAL A 47 17.49 2.35 8.10
N LYS A 48 16.86 3.05 9.05
CA LYS A 48 15.64 2.57 9.73
C LYS A 48 14.49 2.35 8.74
N GLU A 49 14.23 3.33 7.88
CA GLU A 49 13.17 3.23 6.86
C GLU A 49 13.42 2.06 5.90
N GLN A 50 14.67 1.85 5.49
CA GLN A 50 15.05 0.71 4.66
C GLN A 50 14.88 -0.62 5.39
N LEU A 51 15.30 -0.71 6.66
CA LEU A 51 15.15 -1.92 7.46
C LEU A 51 13.67 -2.27 7.68
N GLU A 52 12.84 -1.28 7.98
CA GLU A 52 11.39 -1.45 8.10
C GLU A 52 10.75 -1.92 6.79
N ALA A 53 11.18 -1.36 5.65
CA ALA A 53 10.72 -1.79 4.34
C ALA A 53 11.13 -3.24 4.02
N LEU A 54 12.35 -3.66 4.40
CA LEU A 54 12.82 -5.03 4.23
C LEU A 54 12.05 -6.01 5.14
N GLN A 55 11.88 -5.68 6.41
CA GLN A 55 11.07 -6.48 7.35
C GLN A 55 9.62 -6.60 6.91
N LYS A 56 9.07 -5.54 6.30
CA LYS A 56 7.73 -5.59 5.71
C LYS A 56 7.69 -6.55 4.51
N LYS A 57 8.71 -6.54 3.64
CA LYS A 57 8.82 -7.47 2.53
C LYS A 57 8.98 -8.93 2.98
N GLU A 58 9.78 -9.20 4.01
CA GLU A 58 9.92 -10.55 4.59
C GLU A 58 8.60 -11.04 5.17
N ARG A 59 7.90 -10.22 5.96
CA ARG A 59 6.54 -10.54 6.44
C ARG A 59 5.52 -10.73 5.31
N GLU A 60 5.69 -10.02 4.19
CA GLU A 60 4.88 -10.24 2.99
C GLU A 60 5.23 -11.56 2.28
N ALA A 61 6.49 -12.02 2.35
CA ALA A 61 6.95 -13.26 1.72
C ALA A 61 6.54 -14.52 2.50
N ASP A 62 6.48 -14.46 3.83
CA ASP A 62 6.04 -15.57 4.69
C ASP A 62 4.51 -15.74 4.73
N TYR A 63 3.75 -14.87 4.07
CA TYR A 63 2.29 -14.95 4.08
C TYR A 63 1.79 -16.13 3.24
N VAL A 64 1.14 -17.09 3.91
CA VAL A 64 0.44 -18.20 3.24
C VAL A 64 -0.85 -17.66 2.62
N ILE A 65 -0.92 -17.68 1.28
CA ILE A 65 -2.11 -17.26 0.55
C ILE A 65 -3.21 -18.31 0.76
N GLY A 66 -4.24 -17.95 1.51
CA GLY A 66 -5.44 -18.78 1.69
C GLY A 66 -6.18 -19.02 0.38
N ASN A 67 -6.84 -20.17 0.28
CA ASN A 67 -7.78 -20.47 -0.78
C ASN A 67 -8.87 -21.40 -0.24
N ILE A 68 -10.05 -21.34 -0.86
CA ILE A 68 -11.16 -22.23 -0.54
C ILE A 68 -11.25 -23.37 -1.54
N GLN A 69 -11.97 -24.42 -1.15
CA GLN A 69 -12.33 -25.48 -2.07
C GLN A 69 -13.55 -25.06 -2.91
N TRP A 70 -13.29 -24.70 -4.17
CA TRP A 70 -14.32 -24.32 -5.12
C TRP A 70 -15.22 -25.52 -5.50
N ILE A 71 -16.50 -25.26 -5.76
CA ILE A 71 -17.47 -26.30 -6.10
C ILE A 71 -17.13 -26.99 -7.42
N ALA A 72 -17.56 -28.23 -7.60
CA ALA A 72 -17.43 -28.94 -8.86
C ALA A 72 -18.31 -28.30 -9.95
N CYS A 73 -17.86 -28.38 -11.21
CA CYS A 73 -18.60 -27.84 -12.36
C CYS A 73 -20.05 -28.32 -12.45
N LYS A 74 -20.33 -29.58 -12.08
CA LYS A 74 -21.68 -30.17 -12.14
C LYS A 74 -22.67 -29.62 -11.12
N ASP A 75 -22.19 -29.19 -9.96
CA ASP A 75 -23.03 -28.78 -8.82
C ASP A 75 -23.19 -27.25 -8.78
N PHE A 76 -22.69 -26.56 -9.82
CA PHE A 76 -22.70 -25.12 -9.89
C PHE A 76 -24.10 -24.56 -10.13
N THR A 77 -24.43 -23.51 -9.39
CA THR A 77 -25.56 -22.62 -9.65
C THR A 77 -25.11 -21.18 -9.41
N VAL A 78 -25.81 -20.22 -10.01
CA VAL A 78 -25.47 -18.79 -9.89
C VAL A 78 -25.42 -18.35 -8.42
N GLU A 79 -26.40 -18.77 -7.62
CA GLU A 79 -26.48 -18.41 -6.21
C GLU A 79 -25.39 -19.10 -5.37
N ARG A 80 -25.03 -20.35 -5.68
CA ARG A 80 -23.90 -21.03 -5.04
C ARG A 80 -22.57 -20.35 -5.38
N GLY A 81 -22.39 -19.94 -6.64
CA GLY A 81 -21.22 -19.17 -7.05
C GLY A 81 -21.07 -17.88 -6.25
N ARG A 82 -22.17 -17.14 -6.10
CA ARG A 82 -22.22 -15.92 -5.27
C ARG A 82 -21.84 -16.20 -3.80
N GLN A 83 -22.43 -17.23 -3.20
CA GLN A 83 -22.13 -17.63 -1.81
C GLN A 83 -20.65 -18.02 -1.62
N GLN A 84 -20.06 -18.76 -2.57
CA GLN A 84 -18.65 -19.13 -2.50
C GLN A 84 -17.71 -17.93 -2.69
N ILE A 85 -18.11 -16.91 -3.46
CA ILE A 85 -17.34 -15.66 -3.57
C ILE A 85 -17.32 -14.95 -2.22
N GLU A 86 -18.46 -14.86 -1.53
CA GLU A 86 -18.52 -14.28 -0.18
C GLU A 86 -17.72 -15.10 0.84
N GLU A 87 -17.82 -16.43 0.77
CA GLU A 87 -17.02 -17.34 1.59
C GLU A 87 -15.52 -17.12 1.36
N TYR A 88 -15.10 -17.05 0.10
CA TYR A 88 -13.70 -16.80 -0.27
C TYR A 88 -13.19 -15.47 0.30
N ILE A 89 -13.96 -14.40 0.14
CA ILE A 89 -13.62 -13.07 0.66
C ILE A 89 -13.52 -13.13 2.19
N SER A 90 -14.53 -13.67 2.88
CA SER A 90 -14.56 -13.71 4.35
C SER A 90 -13.45 -14.56 4.98
N GLN A 91 -13.04 -15.66 4.33
CA GLN A 91 -12.02 -16.56 4.88
C GLN A 91 -10.59 -16.14 4.50
N THR A 92 -10.41 -15.52 3.33
CA THR A 92 -9.07 -15.28 2.76
C THR A 92 -8.63 -13.82 2.82
N TRP A 93 -9.56 -12.86 2.79
CA TRP A 93 -9.21 -11.45 2.68
C TRP A 93 -9.16 -10.78 4.03
N GLU A 94 -8.00 -10.18 4.33
CA GLU A 94 -7.82 -9.35 5.52
C GLU A 94 -8.19 -7.90 5.18
N PHE A 95 -9.29 -7.41 5.75
CA PHE A 95 -9.73 -6.02 5.63
C PHE A 95 -10.31 -5.52 6.96
N HIS A 96 -10.23 -4.20 7.19
CA HIS A 96 -10.79 -3.58 8.39
C HIS A 96 -12.32 -3.71 8.48
N GLU A 97 -12.87 -3.87 9.69
CA GLU A 97 -14.31 -4.07 9.96
C GLU A 97 -15.21 -2.94 9.43
N SER A 98 -14.66 -1.74 9.20
CA SER A 98 -15.39 -0.60 8.63
C SER A 98 -15.75 -0.78 7.15
N TRP A 99 -15.15 -1.75 6.46
CA TRP A 99 -15.50 -2.06 5.09
C TRP A 99 -16.81 -2.82 5.02
N LEU A 100 -17.74 -2.25 4.25
CA LEU A 100 -18.97 -2.93 3.87
C LEU A 100 -18.84 -3.42 2.44
N HIS A 101 -19.25 -4.65 2.21
CA HIS A 101 -19.30 -5.25 0.88
C HIS A 101 -20.57 -6.03 0.63
N TRP A 102 -20.90 -6.20 -0.64
CA TRP A 102 -21.98 -7.06 -1.08
C TRP A 102 -21.78 -7.52 -2.53
N SER A 103 -22.22 -8.73 -2.83
CA SER A 103 -22.12 -9.36 -4.15
C SER A 103 -23.43 -9.33 -4.94
N ASP A 104 -23.29 -9.05 -6.23
CA ASP A 104 -24.32 -9.08 -7.27
C ASP A 104 -23.96 -10.10 -8.35
N PHE A 105 -24.97 -10.76 -8.92
CA PHE A 105 -24.84 -11.37 -10.24
C PHE A 105 -25.10 -10.32 -11.34
N LEU A 106 -24.26 -10.29 -12.37
CA LEU A 106 -24.40 -9.37 -13.49
C LEU A 106 -24.99 -10.04 -14.72
N LYS A 107 -24.32 -11.08 -15.22
CA LYS A 107 -24.69 -11.73 -16.48
C LYS A 107 -24.05 -13.10 -16.65
N GLU A 108 -24.69 -13.89 -17.50
CA GLU A 108 -24.13 -15.11 -18.07
C GLU A 108 -23.64 -14.80 -19.49
N GLU A 109 -22.52 -15.39 -19.86
CA GLU A 109 -21.91 -15.32 -21.18
C GLU A 109 -21.62 -16.73 -21.67
N GLN A 110 -22.28 -17.13 -22.75
CA GLN A 110 -22.07 -18.43 -23.37
C GLN A 110 -21.00 -18.34 -24.45
N LEU A 111 -19.92 -19.09 -24.27
CA LEU A 111 -18.83 -19.22 -25.23
C LEU A 111 -18.89 -20.60 -25.89
N LYS A 112 -18.14 -20.76 -26.98
CA LYS A 112 -18.11 -22.01 -27.77
C LYS A 112 -17.74 -23.26 -26.94
N TYR A 113 -16.89 -23.09 -25.93
CA TYR A 113 -16.33 -24.19 -25.14
C TYR A 113 -16.45 -23.98 -23.63
N SER A 114 -17.05 -22.87 -23.19
CA SER A 114 -17.22 -22.55 -21.78
C SER A 114 -18.42 -21.64 -21.56
N GLN A 115 -18.90 -21.62 -20.31
CA GLN A 115 -19.90 -20.68 -19.83
C GLN A 115 -19.24 -19.81 -18.77
N ARG A 116 -19.43 -18.49 -18.85
CA ARG A 116 -18.89 -17.53 -17.91
C ARG A 116 -20.01 -16.82 -17.16
N TYR A 117 -19.87 -16.77 -15.85
CA TYR A 117 -20.79 -16.10 -14.95
C TYR A 117 -20.07 -14.91 -14.32
N HIS A 118 -20.58 -13.73 -14.59
CA HIS A 118 -20.00 -12.47 -14.14
C HIS A 118 -20.71 -11.99 -12.88
N TYR A 119 -19.93 -11.71 -11.85
CA TYR A 119 -20.38 -11.17 -10.58
C TYR A 119 -19.67 -9.87 -10.29
N ARG A 120 -20.30 -9.02 -9.49
CA ARG A 120 -19.70 -7.78 -9.00
C ARG A 120 -19.82 -7.73 -7.50
N VAL A 121 -18.70 -7.54 -6.83
CA VAL A 121 -18.65 -7.22 -5.41
C VAL A 121 -18.37 -5.73 -5.28
N ARG A 122 -19.29 -5.01 -4.62
CA ARG A 122 -19.14 -3.58 -4.36
C ARG A 122 -18.65 -3.37 -2.94
N TRP A 123 -17.67 -2.49 -2.79
CA TRP A 123 -17.01 -2.16 -1.53
C TRP A 123 -17.18 -0.68 -1.22
N SER A 124 -17.40 -0.38 0.05
CA SER A 124 -17.52 0.99 0.54
C SER A 124 -17.13 1.11 2.00
N ILE A 125 -16.74 2.32 2.42
CA ILE A 125 -16.53 2.66 3.83
C ILE A 125 -17.42 3.86 4.16
N PRO A 126 -18.51 3.68 4.91
CA PRO A 126 -19.28 4.81 5.43
C PRO A 126 -18.49 5.53 6.53
N THR A 127 -18.70 6.83 6.65
CA THR A 127 -18.11 7.64 7.73
C THR A 127 -19.18 8.48 8.41
N CYS A 128 -18.98 8.87 9.67
CA CYS A 128 -19.95 9.72 10.38
C CYS A 128 -20.23 11.06 9.65
N ARG A 129 -19.26 11.58 8.91
CA ARG A 129 -19.42 12.82 8.13
C ARG A 129 -20.10 12.59 6.78
N LYS A 130 -19.98 11.40 6.20
CA LYS A 130 -20.53 11.01 4.91
C LYS A 130 -21.12 9.59 5.04
N PRO A 131 -22.36 9.45 5.57
CA PRO A 131 -22.98 8.15 5.80
C PRO A 131 -23.30 7.44 4.49
N ILE A 132 -23.53 8.20 3.41
CA ILE A 132 -23.63 7.68 2.05
C ILE A 132 -22.26 7.90 1.38
N PRO A 133 -21.50 6.84 1.07
CA PRO A 133 -20.21 6.93 0.43
C PRO A 133 -20.32 7.61 -0.95
N GLN A 134 -19.48 8.61 -1.21
CA GLN A 134 -19.46 9.33 -2.49
C GLN A 134 -18.85 8.50 -3.62
N ALA A 135 -17.95 7.57 -3.28
CA ALA A 135 -17.34 6.64 -4.21
C ALA A 135 -17.32 5.23 -3.61
N THR A 136 -17.45 4.24 -4.49
CA THR A 136 -17.37 2.82 -4.17
C THR A 136 -16.32 2.15 -5.06
N ALA A 137 -15.68 1.09 -4.57
CA ALA A 137 -14.80 0.26 -5.38
C ALA A 137 -15.54 -1.01 -5.81
N CYS A 138 -15.43 -1.39 -7.09
CA CYS A 138 -15.97 -2.66 -7.58
C CYS A 138 -14.86 -3.67 -7.86
N ILE A 139 -15.12 -4.93 -7.52
CA ILE A 139 -14.33 -6.09 -7.94
C ILE A 139 -15.23 -7.00 -8.74
N TYR A 140 -14.78 -7.36 -9.93
CA TYR A 140 -15.54 -8.20 -10.86
C TYR A 140 -15.00 -9.62 -10.78
N PHE A 141 -15.84 -10.56 -10.35
CA PHE A 141 -15.52 -11.98 -10.34
C PHE A 141 -16.08 -12.64 -11.60
N ILE A 142 -15.28 -13.51 -12.19
CA ILE A 142 -15.64 -14.28 -13.38
C ILE A 142 -15.47 -15.75 -13.00
N VAL A 143 -16.58 -16.48 -12.98
CA VAL A 143 -16.59 -17.93 -12.83
C VAL A 143 -16.71 -18.56 -14.20
N GLU A 144 -15.75 -19.37 -14.59
CA GLU A 144 -15.71 -20.06 -15.87
C GLU A 144 -15.90 -21.57 -15.67
N ILE A 145 -16.89 -22.11 -16.39
CA ILE A 145 -17.20 -23.54 -16.45
C ILE A 145 -16.89 -24.01 -17.87
N SER A 146 -15.93 -24.91 -18.02
CA SER A 146 -15.56 -25.44 -19.32
C SER A 146 -16.40 -26.68 -19.66
N ASN A 147 -16.89 -26.74 -20.90
CA ASN A 147 -17.63 -27.88 -21.42
C ASN A 147 -16.71 -29.06 -21.78
N ILE A 148 -15.40 -28.83 -21.88
CA ILE A 148 -14.41 -29.85 -22.26
C ILE A 148 -13.81 -30.51 -21.01
N LYS A 149 -13.80 -29.81 -19.87
CA LYS A 149 -13.23 -30.32 -18.62
C LYS A 149 -14.20 -31.32 -17.97
N PRO A 150 -13.69 -32.38 -17.32
CA PRO A 150 -14.55 -33.32 -16.64
C PRO A 150 -15.36 -32.64 -15.54
N PRO A 151 -16.65 -32.99 -15.38
CA PRO A 151 -17.61 -32.28 -14.51
C PRO A 151 -17.27 -32.35 -13.01
N ASN A 152 -16.40 -33.29 -12.62
CA ASN A 152 -15.94 -33.47 -11.24
C ASN A 152 -14.83 -32.50 -10.83
N LEU A 153 -14.25 -31.75 -11.77
CA LEU A 153 -13.23 -30.76 -11.45
C LEU A 153 -13.85 -29.48 -10.85
N PRO A 154 -13.11 -28.76 -9.99
CA PRO A 154 -13.57 -27.49 -9.47
C PRO A 154 -13.70 -26.45 -10.59
N ILE A 155 -14.65 -25.54 -10.42
CA ILE A 155 -14.82 -24.37 -11.29
C ILE A 155 -13.58 -23.48 -11.29
N GLU A 156 -13.36 -22.77 -12.40
CA GLU A 156 -12.29 -21.77 -12.46
C GLU A 156 -12.83 -20.39 -12.11
N VAL A 157 -12.14 -19.70 -11.22
CA VAL A 157 -12.55 -18.37 -10.75
C VAL A 157 -11.42 -17.38 -10.99
N PHE A 158 -11.80 -16.21 -11.48
CA PHE A 158 -10.93 -15.08 -11.71
C PHE A 158 -11.55 -13.83 -11.10
N PHE A 159 -10.73 -12.84 -10.74
CA PHE A 159 -11.24 -11.53 -10.37
C PHE A 159 -10.40 -10.39 -10.94
N ILE A 160 -11.07 -9.26 -11.18
CA ILE A 160 -10.49 -8.06 -11.78
C ILE A 160 -10.93 -6.86 -10.94
N LEU A 161 -9.99 -5.96 -10.63
CA LEU A 161 -10.26 -4.72 -9.92
C LEU A 161 -10.79 -3.67 -10.90
N GLU A 162 -11.67 -2.77 -10.45
CA GLU A 162 -12.21 -1.73 -11.32
C GLU A 162 -11.15 -0.85 -11.99
N SER A 163 -10.06 -0.52 -11.28
CA SER A 163 -9.01 0.39 -11.77
C SER A 163 -8.00 -0.25 -12.72
N ASN A 164 -7.93 -1.58 -12.81
CA ASN A 164 -6.90 -2.30 -13.57
C ASN A 164 -7.48 -3.52 -14.28
N ARG A 165 -6.96 -3.84 -15.47
CA ARG A 165 -7.30 -5.02 -16.27
C ARG A 165 -6.52 -6.28 -15.88
N LEU A 166 -5.71 -6.23 -14.82
CA LEU A 166 -4.97 -7.39 -14.33
C LEU A 166 -5.94 -8.46 -13.84
N ILE A 167 -5.76 -9.68 -14.34
CA ILE A 167 -6.59 -10.83 -13.98
C ILE A 167 -5.92 -11.56 -12.81
N HIS A 168 -6.63 -11.63 -11.69
CA HIS A 168 -6.18 -12.33 -10.50
C HIS A 168 -6.84 -13.70 -10.38
N ARG A 169 -6.10 -14.65 -9.80
CA ARG A 169 -6.60 -15.99 -9.50
C ARG A 169 -6.63 -16.19 -7.97
N PRO A 170 -7.74 -16.69 -7.40
CA PRO A 170 -7.79 -17.11 -6.01
C PRO A 170 -6.66 -18.08 -5.67
N GLY A 171 -6.10 -17.95 -4.46
CA GLY A 171 -4.97 -18.76 -4.00
C GLY A 171 -3.60 -18.41 -4.59
N ARG A 172 -3.52 -17.50 -5.57
CA ARG A 172 -2.23 -17.06 -6.16
C ARG A 172 -1.89 -15.60 -5.86
N CYS A 173 -2.84 -14.83 -5.36
CA CYS A 173 -2.68 -13.42 -5.13
C CYS A 173 -3.21 -13.05 -3.75
N ARG A 174 -2.38 -12.36 -2.96
CA ARG A 174 -2.81 -11.78 -1.68
C ARG A 174 -3.61 -10.52 -1.95
N PHE A 175 -4.83 -10.48 -1.42
CA PHE A 175 -5.63 -9.27 -1.42
C PHE A 175 -4.97 -8.19 -0.55
N ARG A 176 -4.96 -6.93 -1.02
CA ARG A 176 -4.47 -5.77 -0.26
C ARG A 176 -5.58 -4.76 -0.13
N GLU A 177 -5.94 -4.40 1.10
CA GLU A 177 -6.94 -3.36 1.38
C GLU A 177 -6.59 -2.02 0.69
N LYS A 178 -5.29 -1.74 0.51
CA LYS A 178 -4.82 -0.57 -0.24
C LYS A 178 -5.43 -0.49 -1.65
N TRP A 179 -5.67 -1.61 -2.33
CA TRP A 179 -6.27 -1.60 -3.67
C TRP A 179 -7.67 -0.97 -3.66
N LEU A 180 -8.47 -1.24 -2.63
CA LEU A 180 -9.79 -0.61 -2.52
C LEU A 180 -9.68 0.88 -2.20
N LYS A 181 -8.75 1.26 -1.31
CA LYS A 181 -8.50 2.67 -0.97
C LYS A 181 -8.08 3.47 -2.20
N ASP A 182 -7.12 2.95 -2.96
CA ASP A 182 -6.59 3.59 -4.17
C ASP A 182 -7.70 3.80 -5.21
N ILE A 183 -8.62 2.84 -5.39
CA ILE A 183 -9.79 2.98 -6.29
C ILE A 183 -10.70 4.11 -5.82
N ILE A 184 -11.06 4.13 -4.54
CA ILE A 184 -11.98 5.15 -3.98
C ILE A 184 -11.34 6.53 -4.04
N GLU A 185 -10.09 6.67 -3.61
CA GLU A 185 -9.35 7.94 -3.62
C GLU A 185 -9.21 8.49 -5.05
N SER A 186 -8.87 7.64 -6.02
CA SER A 186 -8.78 8.05 -7.43
C SER A 186 -10.11 8.60 -7.96
N LYS A 187 -11.23 7.96 -7.60
CA LYS A 187 -12.56 8.45 -7.97
C LYS A 187 -12.90 9.78 -7.30
N MET A 188 -12.55 9.93 -6.03
CA MET A 188 -12.77 11.16 -5.29
C MET A 188 -12.03 12.34 -5.92
N ILE A 189 -10.74 12.17 -6.23
CA ILE A 189 -9.93 13.20 -6.90
C ILE A 189 -10.54 13.58 -8.25
N LEU A 190 -10.97 12.60 -9.04
CA LEU A 190 -11.62 12.87 -10.32
C LEU A 190 -12.93 13.63 -10.15
N MET A 191 -13.76 13.27 -9.17
CA MET A 191 -15.01 13.98 -8.90
C MET A 191 -14.78 15.43 -8.48
N GLU A 192 -13.74 15.72 -7.69
CA GLU A 192 -13.38 17.09 -7.28
C GLU A 192 -12.86 17.94 -8.44
N SER A 193 -12.27 17.31 -9.47
CA SER A 193 -11.72 18.01 -10.65
C SER A 193 -12.78 18.43 -11.67
N ILE A 194 -13.99 17.86 -11.60
CA ILE A 194 -15.06 18.15 -12.57
C ILE A 194 -15.85 19.36 -12.04
N THR A 195 -15.80 20.47 -12.79
CA THR A 195 -16.67 21.63 -12.59
C THR A 195 -17.83 21.54 -13.59
N PHE A 196 -19.06 21.63 -13.09
CA PHE A 196 -20.29 21.62 -13.88
C PHE A 196 -20.79 23.05 -14.12
#